data_AF-A0A388KD87-F1
#
_entry.id   AF-A0A388KD87-F1
#
_cell.length_a   1.000
_cell.length_b   1.000
_cell.length_c   1.000
_cell.angle_alpha   90.00
_cell.angle_beta   90.00
_cell.angle_gamma   90.00
#
_symmetry.space_group_name_H-M   'P 1'
#
loop_
_entity.id
_entity.type
_entity.pdbx_description
1 polymer ?
#
loop_
_entity_poly.entity_id
_entity_poly.type
_entity_poly.pdbx_seq_one_letter_code
_entity_poly.pdbx_strand_id
1 'polypeptide(L)'
;MSHPNGKAAADSSNTAKQGHNTKTFNSPFKVDPAIDGKRDDPVWHFIAGGRYLYGSTAAGRKSGHRCLCRLCGCSICGGAKAAKEHFSKSEKFRCEAATAAVWHTIWSKDMAKCPKDFISAIEALQILPNGHPKFQWPPLRFPEDSAVPVPGAGAAEVPIPVSDSSPTLLPATTGAAAADPPILTGSLDPLYRTRGIAVAQSAAPASPGGLLDVGILGGRATRGRDQGTYRQQVVTSYYSDPLEHVWHLQIMRFIVKSGMTFNCVKLESFKRMFTMVIPPGVPGAPMPKLPTYHPVRTTLLDELDAEVQKCVRPLIDTAREHGCTIMTDIRGQTMCNYLVGTELGAAYVATDVMHGKKGATALATSWLKRVKSMDVDLSDITAFVTDSTGVNVATTEVFQKDESVKHIFWIPCVAHVMDLNLEDNGGIDWVAARIAQARLVTRFFKRHGHAREVLEVFSKKTLLLPAKTRFGTNVIMMQRLVDLRGDLTQLVGDDRWRETVWSTNKIRKDAAEVTACIGFRPWWEDFIALFKMLEPIMDMLRLVDNDTRHISKILRRYEVMIASCLSACRGIDREEQDAILEVFDRRRIMFRTPAHTTAMLLDPDVGANTLARVSALGFC
;
A
#
# COMPACT_ATOMS: atom_id res chain seq x y z
N MET A 1 14.18 69.13 2.87
CA MET A 1 13.32 70.28 3.27
C MET A 1 12.15 70.35 2.30
N SER A 2 10.95 70.49 2.85
CA SER A 2 9.77 71.10 2.22
C SER A 2 8.96 70.30 1.18
N HIS A 3 7.87 69.69 1.65
CA HIS A 3 6.58 69.72 0.93
C HIS A 3 5.99 71.15 0.95
N PRO A 4 5.11 71.50 0.00
CA PRO A 4 3.67 71.66 0.32
C PRO A 4 2.71 71.11 -0.77
N ASN A 5 1.60 70.44 -0.40
CA ASN A 5 0.18 70.90 -0.37
C ASN A 5 -0.40 71.45 -1.69
N GLY A 6 -1.59 71.06 -2.18
CA GLY A 6 -2.63 70.14 -1.66
C GLY A 6 -3.95 70.11 -2.47
N LYS A 7 -4.89 69.27 -1.97
CA LYS A 7 -6.39 69.23 -2.00
C LYS A 7 -7.18 69.39 -3.33
N ALA A 8 -7.85 68.31 -3.78
CA ALA A 8 -9.32 67.99 -3.70
C ALA A 8 -10.09 68.43 -4.98
N ALA A 9 -11.03 67.69 -5.61
CA ALA A 9 -12.16 66.89 -5.11
C ALA A 9 -12.56 65.73 -6.08
N ALA A 10 -13.60 64.98 -5.68
CA ALA A 10 -14.04 63.63 -6.09
C ALA A 10 -14.65 63.48 -7.50
N ASP A 11 -14.56 62.27 -8.08
CA ASP A 11 -15.74 61.48 -8.49
C ASP A 11 -15.43 60.02 -8.83
N SER A 12 -16.39 59.16 -8.55
CA SER A 12 -16.38 57.70 -8.66
C SER A 12 -16.39 57.16 -10.10
N SER A 13 -15.48 56.25 -10.44
CA SER A 13 -15.76 55.19 -11.42
C SER A 13 -14.78 54.02 -11.30
N ASN A 14 -15.34 52.82 -11.53
CA ASN A 14 -14.73 51.49 -11.47
C ASN A 14 -13.27 51.41 -11.99
N THR A 15 -12.35 50.98 -11.11
CA THR A 15 -11.10 50.36 -11.55
C THR A 15 -11.13 48.87 -11.20
N ALA A 16 -11.61 48.09 -12.16
CA ALA A 16 -11.27 46.68 -12.25
C ALA A 16 -9.75 46.56 -12.34
N LYS A 17 -9.13 45.89 -11.37
CA LYS A 17 -7.70 45.55 -11.42
C LYS A 17 -7.47 44.70 -12.68
N GLN A 18 -6.72 45.26 -13.63
CA GLN A 18 -6.09 44.50 -14.71
C GLN A 18 -5.25 43.38 -14.10
N GLY A 19 -5.71 42.14 -14.29
CA GLY A 19 -4.91 40.96 -14.00
C GLY A 19 -3.78 40.85 -15.00
N HIS A 20 -2.54 40.82 -14.49
CA HIS A 20 -1.37 40.40 -15.23
C HIS A 20 -1.56 38.96 -15.72
N ASN A 21 -1.90 38.77 -17.00
CA ASN A 21 -1.78 37.47 -17.67
C ASN A 21 -1.48 37.67 -19.16
N THR A 22 -0.27 38.11 -19.45
CA THR A 22 0.38 37.91 -20.75
C THR A 22 1.54 36.95 -20.58
N LYS A 23 1.23 35.66 -20.38
CA LYS A 23 2.19 34.57 -20.63
C LYS A 23 1.89 33.99 -22.01
N THR A 24 2.70 34.37 -22.99
CA THR A 24 2.75 33.73 -24.31
C THR A 24 3.40 32.36 -24.16
N PHE A 25 2.66 31.30 -24.48
CA PHE A 25 3.15 29.92 -24.52
C PHE A 25 3.74 29.61 -25.90
N ASN A 26 4.97 29.07 -25.95
CA ASN A 26 5.67 28.70 -27.20
C ASN A 26 5.20 27.38 -27.84
N SER A 27 4.07 26.81 -27.42
CA SER A 27 3.42 25.65 -28.06
C SER A 27 2.06 25.41 -27.39
N PRO A 28 0.98 25.11 -28.12
CA PRO A 28 -0.35 24.94 -27.52
C PRO A 28 -0.51 23.69 -26.64
N PHE A 29 0.54 22.88 -26.40
CA PHE A 29 0.44 21.60 -25.68
C PHE A 29 1.48 21.33 -24.58
N LYS A 30 2.09 22.35 -23.95
CA LYS A 30 2.79 22.11 -22.69
C LYS A 30 1.87 22.37 -21.50
N VAL A 31 1.19 21.32 -21.06
CA VAL A 31 0.70 21.20 -19.68
C VAL A 31 1.94 21.13 -18.78
N ASP A 32 2.04 22.01 -17.79
CA ASP A 32 3.11 21.96 -16.80
C ASP A 32 2.91 20.73 -15.91
N PRO A 33 3.77 19.70 -16.01
CA PRO A 33 3.62 18.48 -15.24
C PRO A 33 3.83 18.69 -13.73
N ALA A 34 4.36 19.85 -13.32
CA ALA A 34 4.59 20.18 -11.92
C ALA A 34 3.32 20.60 -11.18
N ILE A 35 2.26 21.03 -11.90
CA ILE A 35 1.05 21.61 -11.30
C ILE A 35 -0.13 20.63 -11.37
N ASP A 36 -0.33 19.90 -12.48
CA ASP A 36 -1.53 19.06 -12.71
C ASP A 36 -1.24 17.55 -12.70
N GLY A 37 -0.78 17.04 -11.56
CA GLY A 37 -0.44 15.62 -11.39
C GLY A 37 -1.63 14.65 -11.49
N LYS A 38 -1.66 13.87 -12.59
CA LYS A 38 -2.31 12.54 -12.74
C LYS A 38 -3.75 12.41 -12.21
N ARG A 39 -4.75 13.06 -12.84
CA ARG A 39 -6.11 12.48 -12.97
C ARG A 39 -7.12 13.15 -13.89
N ASP A 40 -6.79 14.24 -14.58
CA ASP A 40 -7.82 14.97 -15.30
C ASP A 40 -7.63 14.87 -16.82
N ASP A 41 -8.65 14.36 -17.50
CA ASP A 41 -8.85 14.65 -18.92
C ASP A 41 -8.80 16.18 -19.09
N PRO A 42 -8.22 16.71 -20.18
CA PRO A 42 -7.93 18.15 -20.33
C PRO A 42 -9.17 19.05 -20.23
N VAL A 43 -10.36 18.49 -20.42
CA VAL A 43 -11.63 19.22 -20.47
C VAL A 43 -12.58 18.93 -19.31
N TRP A 44 -12.21 18.10 -18.33
CA TRP A 44 -13.02 17.89 -17.13
C TRP A 44 -12.19 17.43 -15.93
N HIS A 45 -12.64 17.72 -14.69
CA HIS A 45 -11.97 17.29 -13.46
C HIS A 45 -12.94 16.71 -12.44
N PHE A 46 -12.44 15.87 -11.52
CA PHE A 46 -13.25 15.38 -10.38
C PHE A 46 -13.34 16.43 -9.28
N ILE A 47 -14.54 16.63 -8.70
CA ILE A 47 -14.78 17.70 -7.72
C ILE A 47 -14.12 17.45 -6.36
N ALA A 48 -13.79 16.20 -5.99
CA ALA A 48 -12.89 15.85 -4.88
C ALA A 48 -12.68 14.33 -4.79
N GLY A 49 -11.47 13.89 -4.44
CA GLY A 49 -11.23 12.53 -3.98
C GLY A 49 -11.82 12.30 -2.59
N GLY A 50 -12.95 11.59 -2.50
CA GLY A 50 -13.36 10.92 -1.26
C GLY A 50 -14.04 11.76 -0.17
N ARG A 51 -14.74 12.87 -0.48
CA ARG A 51 -15.74 13.44 0.44
C ARG A 51 -17.10 13.58 -0.25
N TYR A 52 -18.15 13.12 0.43
CA TYR A 52 -19.55 13.36 0.05
C TYR A 52 -19.85 14.86 0.18
N LEU A 53 -20.16 15.53 -0.93
CA LEU A 53 -20.77 16.86 -0.89
C LEU A 53 -22.29 16.71 -0.86
N TYR A 54 -22.92 17.44 0.06
CA TYR A 54 -24.34 17.38 0.43
C TYR A 54 -25.28 17.27 -0.79
N GLY A 55 -26.28 16.41 -0.63
CA GLY A 55 -27.20 16.02 -1.68
C GLY A 55 -28.29 17.06 -1.92
N SER A 56 -28.39 17.54 -3.15
CA SER A 56 -29.56 18.29 -3.62
C SER A 56 -30.25 17.67 -4.84
N THR A 57 -29.69 16.62 -5.46
CA THR A 57 -30.34 15.95 -6.62
C THR A 57 -30.31 14.42 -6.51
N ALA A 58 -31.42 13.79 -6.91
CA ALA A 58 -31.63 12.34 -6.80
C ALA A 58 -30.59 11.50 -7.59
N ALA A 59 -29.99 12.06 -8.64
CA ALA A 59 -28.92 11.42 -9.42
C ALA A 59 -27.60 11.29 -8.63
N GLY A 60 -27.29 12.25 -7.75
CA GLY A 60 -26.06 12.24 -6.94
C GLY A 60 -26.00 11.12 -5.90
N ARG A 61 -27.15 10.51 -5.53
CA ARG A 61 -27.20 9.41 -4.56
C ARG A 61 -26.80 8.05 -5.13
N LYS A 62 -26.80 7.86 -6.47
CA LYS A 62 -26.55 6.56 -7.09
C LYS A 62 -25.10 6.32 -7.54
N SER A 63 -24.36 7.36 -7.95
CA SER A 63 -23.03 7.17 -8.56
C SER A 63 -21.84 7.62 -7.71
N GLY A 64 -22.03 8.33 -6.59
CA GLY A 64 -20.97 8.75 -5.66
C GLY A 64 -19.89 9.69 -6.24
N HIS A 65 -19.79 9.84 -7.56
CA HIS A 65 -18.76 10.59 -8.28
C HIS A 65 -19.40 11.75 -9.04
N ARG A 66 -18.81 12.95 -8.92
CA ARG A 66 -19.14 14.12 -9.74
C ARG A 66 -17.90 14.64 -10.46
N CYS A 67 -18.06 14.98 -11.73
CA CYS A 67 -17.08 15.67 -12.55
C CYS A 67 -17.54 17.12 -12.83
N LEU A 68 -16.62 18.02 -13.09
CA LEU A 68 -16.86 19.37 -13.62
C LEU A 68 -16.23 19.49 -15.00
N CYS A 69 -16.99 19.98 -15.99
CA CYS A 69 -16.42 20.35 -17.28
C CYS A 69 -15.56 21.61 -17.12
N ARG A 70 -14.29 21.56 -17.53
CA ARG A 70 -13.34 22.68 -17.49
C ARG A 70 -13.64 23.74 -18.55
N LEU A 71 -14.44 23.42 -19.58
CA LEU A 71 -14.83 24.36 -20.65
C LEU A 71 -16.08 25.19 -20.28
N CYS A 72 -17.17 24.53 -19.85
CA CYS A 72 -18.42 25.22 -19.54
C CYS A 72 -18.72 25.36 -18.04
N GLY A 73 -17.98 24.66 -17.16
CA GLY A 73 -18.24 24.65 -15.71
C GLY A 73 -19.41 23.77 -15.28
N CYS A 74 -20.05 23.01 -16.18
CA CYS A 74 -21.18 22.15 -15.84
C CYS A 74 -20.78 20.99 -14.91
N SER A 75 -21.56 20.78 -13.84
CA SER A 75 -21.40 19.62 -12.95
C SER A 75 -22.11 18.39 -13.53
N ILE A 76 -21.35 17.31 -13.71
CA ILE A 76 -21.78 16.07 -14.34
C ILE A 76 -21.82 14.98 -13.26
N CYS A 77 -22.98 14.33 -13.11
CA CYS A 77 -23.13 13.22 -12.17
C CYS A 77 -22.69 11.90 -12.83
N GLY A 78 -21.60 11.29 -12.34
CA GLY A 78 -21.01 10.08 -12.90
C GLY A 78 -19.48 10.12 -12.95
N GLY A 79 -18.87 9.01 -13.41
CA GLY A 79 -17.42 8.93 -13.63
C GLY A 79 -17.01 9.36 -15.04
N ALA A 80 -15.80 8.99 -15.46
CA ALA A 80 -15.22 9.38 -16.76
C ALA A 80 -16.17 9.12 -17.95
N LYS A 81 -16.87 7.98 -18.00
CA LYS A 81 -17.84 7.67 -19.07
C LYS A 81 -18.93 8.75 -19.20
N ALA A 82 -19.51 9.20 -18.08
CA ALA A 82 -20.53 10.24 -18.08
C ALA A 82 -19.95 11.61 -18.48
N ALA A 83 -18.70 11.88 -18.10
CA ALA A 83 -18.00 13.09 -18.53
C ALA A 83 -17.70 13.08 -20.04
N LYS A 84 -17.36 11.92 -20.64
CA LYS A 84 -17.19 11.78 -22.10
C LYS A 84 -18.51 11.94 -22.84
N GLU A 85 -19.59 11.37 -22.31
CA GLU A 85 -20.94 11.51 -22.89
C GLU A 85 -21.43 12.97 -22.95
N HIS A 86 -20.98 13.85 -22.05
CA HIS A 86 -21.28 15.29 -22.10
C HIS A 86 -20.80 15.97 -23.39
N PHE A 87 -19.88 15.36 -24.14
CA PHE A 87 -19.35 15.90 -25.39
C PHE A 87 -19.92 15.21 -26.64
N SER A 88 -20.56 14.04 -26.52
CA SER A 88 -20.90 13.18 -27.67
C SER A 88 -22.36 12.73 -27.78
N LYS A 89 -23.22 12.94 -26.76
CA LYS A 89 -24.53 12.26 -26.66
C LYS A 89 -25.65 12.85 -27.52
N SER A 90 -25.88 14.17 -27.51
CA SER A 90 -26.79 14.86 -28.44
C SER A 90 -26.56 16.38 -28.43
N GLU A 91 -26.94 17.08 -29.50
CA GLU A 91 -26.76 18.54 -29.68
C GLU A 91 -27.37 19.36 -28.52
N LYS A 92 -28.51 18.92 -27.97
CA LYS A 92 -29.22 19.62 -26.87
C LYS A 92 -28.56 19.50 -25.50
N PHE A 93 -27.69 18.51 -25.29
CA PHE A 93 -27.04 18.25 -23.99
C PHE A 93 -25.51 18.30 -24.07
N ARG A 94 -24.97 18.63 -25.24
CA ARG A 94 -23.54 18.78 -25.48
C ARG A 94 -23.05 20.03 -24.76
N CYS A 95 -21.82 19.99 -24.27
CA CYS A 95 -21.12 21.19 -23.83
C CYS A 95 -21.17 22.28 -24.92
N GLU A 96 -21.75 23.44 -24.61
CA GLU A 96 -21.86 24.59 -25.53
C GLU A 96 -20.48 25.12 -25.97
N ALA A 97 -19.46 24.93 -25.13
CA ALA A 97 -18.08 25.30 -25.43
C ALA A 97 -17.28 24.20 -26.18
N ALA A 98 -17.93 23.09 -26.57
CA ALA A 98 -17.26 22.04 -27.34
C ALA A 98 -17.24 22.40 -28.83
N THR A 99 -16.05 22.48 -29.42
CA THR A 99 -15.84 22.75 -30.85
C THR A 99 -15.23 21.54 -31.56
N ALA A 100 -15.25 21.54 -32.89
CA ALA A 100 -14.58 20.53 -33.72
C ALA A 100 -13.08 20.38 -33.36
N ALA A 101 -12.40 21.48 -33.03
CA ALA A 101 -11.01 21.47 -32.60
C ALA A 101 -10.80 20.78 -31.24
N VAL A 102 -11.69 21.05 -30.26
CA VAL A 102 -11.68 20.37 -28.95
C VAL A 102 -11.88 18.86 -29.14
N TRP A 103 -12.82 18.48 -29.99
CA TRP A 103 -13.14 17.07 -30.24
C TRP A 103 -12.00 16.33 -30.98
N HIS A 104 -11.46 16.91 -32.05
CA HIS A 104 -10.29 16.37 -32.77
C HIS A 104 -9.10 16.16 -31.83
N THR A 105 -8.82 17.10 -30.94
CA THR A 105 -7.64 17.05 -30.07
C THR A 105 -7.72 15.93 -29.05
N ILE A 106 -8.90 15.61 -28.52
CA ILE A 106 -9.05 14.68 -27.40
C ILE A 106 -9.42 13.27 -27.88
N TRP A 107 -10.10 13.14 -29.03
CA TRP A 107 -10.62 11.86 -29.53
C TRP A 107 -10.30 11.57 -31.00
N SER A 108 -9.25 12.17 -31.57
CA SER A 108 -8.77 11.90 -32.95
C SER A 108 -8.63 10.42 -33.32
N LYS A 109 -8.47 9.52 -32.34
CA LYS A 109 -8.30 8.08 -32.51
C LYS A 109 -9.61 7.27 -32.56
N ASP A 110 -10.77 7.86 -32.24
CA ASP A 110 -12.08 7.18 -32.22
C ASP A 110 -13.17 8.04 -32.89
N MET A 111 -13.17 8.05 -34.23
CA MET A 111 -14.13 8.81 -35.05
C MET A 111 -15.55 8.22 -35.06
N ALA A 112 -15.73 6.98 -34.58
CA ALA A 112 -17.04 6.32 -34.56
C ALA A 112 -18.05 7.00 -33.63
N LYS A 113 -17.55 7.80 -32.67
CA LYS A 113 -18.36 8.59 -31.72
C LYS A 113 -18.39 10.07 -32.05
N CYS A 114 -17.90 10.45 -33.24
CA CYS A 114 -17.86 11.84 -33.66
C CYS A 114 -19.26 12.38 -33.94
N PRO A 115 -19.65 13.53 -33.34
CA PRO A 115 -20.91 14.14 -33.70
C PRO A 115 -20.92 14.54 -35.17
N LYS A 116 -22.02 14.21 -35.86
CA LYS A 116 -22.13 14.34 -37.33
C LYS A 116 -21.85 15.77 -37.82
N ASP A 117 -22.24 16.76 -37.02
CA ASP A 117 -22.03 18.19 -37.26
C ASP A 117 -20.56 18.63 -37.19
N PHE A 118 -19.67 17.83 -36.60
CA PHE A 118 -18.23 18.13 -36.50
C PHE A 118 -17.38 17.42 -37.56
N ILE A 119 -17.91 16.42 -38.26
CA ILE A 119 -17.13 15.56 -39.18
C ILE A 119 -16.40 16.40 -40.25
N SER A 120 -17.13 17.22 -41.03
CA SER A 120 -16.52 18.02 -42.10
C SER A 120 -15.55 19.08 -41.58
N ALA A 121 -15.80 19.64 -40.40
CA ALA A 121 -14.91 20.61 -39.76
C ALA A 121 -13.63 19.95 -39.23
N ILE A 122 -13.70 18.69 -38.80
CA ILE A 122 -12.57 17.91 -38.31
C ILE A 122 -11.71 17.40 -39.46
N GLU A 123 -12.31 16.93 -40.55
CA GLU A 123 -11.59 16.58 -41.78
C GLU A 123 -10.78 17.78 -42.31
N ALA A 124 -11.37 18.99 -42.28
CA ALA A 124 -10.66 20.23 -42.62
C ALA A 124 -9.53 20.58 -41.64
N LEU A 125 -9.62 20.16 -40.37
CA LEU A 125 -8.56 20.36 -39.37
C LEU A 125 -7.41 19.36 -39.55
N GLN A 126 -7.68 18.12 -39.98
CA GLN A 126 -6.66 17.08 -40.18
C GLN A 126 -5.64 17.41 -41.29
N ILE A 127 -6.02 18.28 -42.22
CA ILE A 127 -5.16 18.72 -43.34
C ILE A 127 -4.24 19.88 -42.90
N LEU A 128 -4.45 20.46 -41.72
CA LEU A 128 -3.67 21.59 -41.21
C LEU A 128 -2.48 21.13 -40.37
N PRO A 129 -1.33 21.82 -40.44
CA PRO A 129 -0.16 21.49 -39.62
C PRO A 129 -0.43 21.72 -38.13
N ASN A 130 0.18 20.88 -37.28
CA ASN A 130 0.11 21.00 -35.83
C ASN A 130 0.51 22.41 -35.37
N GLY A 131 -0.37 23.07 -34.60
CA GLY A 131 -0.16 24.44 -34.11
C GLY A 131 -0.84 25.54 -34.92
N HIS A 132 -1.60 25.21 -35.98
CA HIS A 132 -2.43 26.18 -36.71
C HIS A 132 -3.45 26.89 -35.78
N PRO A 133 -3.74 28.20 -35.96
CA PRO A 133 -4.66 28.96 -35.09
C PRO A 133 -6.07 28.36 -34.96
N LYS A 134 -6.51 27.58 -35.95
CA LYS A 134 -7.78 26.83 -35.91
C LYS A 134 -7.83 25.72 -34.86
N PHE A 135 -6.69 25.34 -34.26
CA PHE A 135 -6.62 24.44 -33.12
C PHE A 135 -6.76 25.17 -31.76
N GLN A 136 -6.96 26.49 -31.76
CA GLN A 136 -7.17 27.26 -30.54
C GLN A 136 -8.54 26.95 -29.92
N TRP A 137 -8.58 26.89 -28.59
CA TRP A 137 -9.71 26.42 -27.79
C TRP A 137 -10.03 27.42 -26.66
N PRO A 138 -11.26 27.42 -26.12
CA PRO A 138 -11.66 28.31 -25.03
C PRO A 138 -10.79 28.12 -23.77
N PRO A 139 -10.56 29.16 -22.96
CA PRO A 139 -9.82 29.06 -21.71
C PRO A 139 -10.43 28.02 -20.77
N LEU A 140 -9.59 27.15 -20.20
CA LEU A 140 -10.01 26.17 -19.20
C LEU A 140 -10.14 26.83 -17.83
N ARG A 141 -11.18 26.45 -17.07
CA ARG A 141 -11.39 26.90 -15.68
C ARG A 141 -10.70 25.96 -14.70
N PHE A 142 -9.90 26.51 -13.77
CA PHE A 142 -9.20 25.73 -12.76
C PHE A 142 -9.76 26.00 -11.34
N PRO A 143 -9.70 25.02 -10.42
CA PRO A 143 -10.24 25.18 -9.06
C PRO A 143 -9.58 26.29 -8.23
N GLU A 144 -8.34 26.68 -8.58
CA GLU A 144 -7.58 27.72 -7.88
C GLU A 144 -8.13 29.15 -8.10
N ASP A 145 -9.04 29.32 -9.07
CA ASP A 145 -9.66 30.62 -9.38
C ASP A 145 -10.88 30.96 -8.50
N SER A 146 -11.24 30.08 -7.56
CA SER A 146 -12.37 30.29 -6.64
C SER A 146 -11.89 30.75 -5.26
N ALA A 147 -11.84 32.07 -5.04
CA ALA A 147 -11.72 32.63 -3.70
C ALA A 147 -12.92 32.16 -2.83
N VAL A 148 -12.62 31.47 -1.73
CA VAL A 148 -13.63 31.03 -0.75
C VAL A 148 -14.06 32.25 0.10
N PRO A 149 -15.37 32.52 0.27
CA PRO A 149 -15.83 33.54 1.21
C PRO A 149 -15.68 33.05 2.66
N VAL A 150 -15.17 33.92 3.52
CA VAL A 150 -15.08 33.73 4.98
C VAL A 150 -16.50 33.60 5.58
N PRO A 151 -16.84 32.54 6.34
CA PRO A 151 -18.08 32.50 7.12
C PRO A 151 -17.92 33.31 8.41
N GLY A 152 -18.79 34.29 8.59
CA GLY A 152 -18.89 35.14 9.77
C GLY A 152 -19.37 34.41 11.03
N ALA A 153 -19.08 35.06 12.16
CA ALA A 153 -19.44 34.69 13.51
C ALA A 153 -20.96 34.55 13.72
N GLY A 154 -21.35 33.58 14.55
CA GLY A 154 -22.63 33.57 15.26
C GLY A 154 -23.43 32.28 15.12
N ALA A 155 -23.25 31.35 16.06
CA ALA A 155 -24.34 30.53 16.63
C ALA A 155 -23.80 29.70 17.80
N ALA A 156 -24.56 29.68 18.89
CA ALA A 156 -24.18 29.26 20.23
C ALA A 156 -23.90 27.75 20.39
N GLU A 157 -22.94 27.44 21.28
CA GLU A 157 -22.77 26.11 21.88
C GLU A 157 -23.96 25.75 22.78
N VAL A 158 -24.45 24.52 22.65
CA VAL A 158 -25.34 23.87 23.63
C VAL A 158 -24.65 22.57 24.07
N PRO A 159 -24.47 22.29 25.38
CA PRO A 159 -23.71 21.13 25.85
C PRO A 159 -24.53 19.83 25.78
N ILE A 160 -23.84 18.73 25.48
CA ILE A 160 -24.37 17.35 25.51
C ILE A 160 -24.29 16.81 26.95
N PRO A 161 -25.36 16.21 27.51
CA PRO A 161 -25.30 15.60 28.84
C PRO A 161 -24.67 14.20 28.81
N VAL A 162 -23.89 13.92 29.86
CA VAL A 162 -23.31 12.62 30.20
C VAL A 162 -24.38 11.75 30.89
N SER A 163 -24.40 10.44 30.63
CA SER A 163 -25.07 9.48 31.51
C SER A 163 -24.29 8.17 31.60
N ASP A 164 -23.97 7.85 32.86
CA ASP A 164 -23.40 6.62 33.38
C ASP A 164 -24.33 5.43 33.18
N SER A 165 -23.75 4.24 32.98
CA SER A 165 -24.24 2.97 33.54
C SER A 165 -23.21 1.85 33.35
N SER A 166 -22.61 1.44 34.46
CA SER A 166 -21.82 0.21 34.64
C SER A 166 -22.66 -1.05 34.42
N PRO A 167 -22.06 -2.21 34.04
CA PRO A 167 -22.73 -3.50 34.19
C PRO A 167 -22.21 -4.29 35.41
N THR A 168 -23.17 -4.75 36.19
CA THR A 168 -23.07 -5.69 37.32
C THR A 168 -22.80 -7.13 36.85
N LEU A 169 -21.97 -7.85 37.60
CA LEU A 169 -21.60 -9.27 37.44
C LEU A 169 -22.68 -10.25 37.96
N LEU A 170 -22.59 -11.51 37.49
CA LEU A 170 -22.70 -12.81 38.20
C LEU A 170 -23.47 -13.88 37.36
N PRO A 171 -23.33 -15.21 37.61
CA PRO A 171 -22.22 -15.96 38.21
C PRO A 171 -21.76 -17.18 37.37
N ALA A 172 -20.64 -17.78 37.81
CA ALA A 172 -20.03 -18.99 37.27
C ALA A 172 -20.71 -20.29 37.75
N THR A 173 -20.76 -21.29 36.88
CA THR A 173 -21.01 -22.70 37.23
C THR A 173 -19.80 -23.56 36.83
N THR A 174 -19.35 -24.34 37.79
CA THR A 174 -18.20 -25.24 37.86
C THR A 174 -18.44 -26.61 37.19
N GLY A 175 -17.34 -27.23 36.74
CA GLY A 175 -17.19 -28.68 36.49
C GLY A 175 -16.93 -29.00 35.01
N ALA A 176 -16.04 -29.90 34.60
CA ALA A 176 -15.06 -30.75 35.26
C ALA A 176 -14.03 -31.18 34.19
N ALA A 177 -12.86 -31.64 34.63
CA ALA A 177 -11.69 -31.99 33.84
C ALA A 177 -11.88 -33.17 32.85
N ALA A 178 -11.16 -33.13 31.72
CA ALA A 178 -10.73 -34.31 30.97
C ALA A 178 -9.48 -34.00 30.11
N ALA A 179 -8.59 -34.99 30.02
CA ALA A 179 -7.18 -34.95 29.65
C ALA A 179 -6.81 -34.49 28.21
N ASP A 180 -5.61 -33.91 28.10
CA ASP A 180 -4.90 -33.53 26.87
C ASP A 180 -4.29 -34.74 26.12
N PRO A 181 -4.20 -34.70 24.77
CA PRO A 181 -3.25 -35.50 23.98
C PRO A 181 -2.03 -34.67 23.51
N PRO A 182 -0.93 -35.32 23.07
CA PRO A 182 0.44 -34.82 23.26
C PRO A 182 0.91 -33.77 22.24
N ILE A 183 1.69 -32.82 22.76
CA ILE A 183 2.38 -31.75 22.04
C ILE A 183 3.64 -32.33 21.36
N LEU A 184 3.69 -32.28 20.03
CA LEU A 184 4.92 -32.44 19.25
C LEU A 184 5.77 -31.17 19.36
N THR A 185 6.86 -31.24 20.12
CA THR A 185 7.88 -30.19 20.23
C THR A 185 8.72 -30.14 18.96
N GLY A 186 8.40 -29.22 18.05
CA GLY A 186 9.27 -28.76 16.96
C GLY A 186 9.84 -27.38 17.28
N SER A 187 11.13 -27.32 17.59
CA SER A 187 11.87 -26.08 17.87
C SER A 187 11.93 -25.18 16.62
N LEU A 188 11.27 -24.02 16.67
CA LEU A 188 11.44 -22.93 15.70
C LEU A 188 12.46 -21.94 16.27
N ASP A 189 13.74 -22.16 15.98
CA ASP A 189 14.79 -21.15 16.14
C ASP A 189 15.30 -20.72 14.74
N PRO A 190 14.95 -19.51 14.26
CA PRO A 190 15.44 -18.98 12.99
C PRO A 190 16.95 -18.67 12.96
N LEU A 191 17.66 -18.73 14.10
CA LEU A 191 19.09 -18.43 14.21
C LEU A 191 20.01 -19.66 14.20
N TYR A 192 19.47 -20.86 13.97
CA TYR A 192 20.29 -22.08 13.98
C TYR A 192 21.33 -22.12 12.84
N ARG A 193 21.10 -21.41 11.71
CA ARG A 193 22.02 -21.42 10.56
C ARG A 193 23.28 -20.58 10.72
N THR A 194 23.41 -19.72 11.73
CA THR A 194 24.56 -18.80 11.86
C THR A 194 25.67 -19.28 12.80
N ARG A 195 25.59 -20.50 13.37
CA ARG A 195 26.63 -21.05 14.27
C ARG A 195 27.89 -21.62 13.59
N GLY A 196 28.02 -21.47 12.27
CA GLY A 196 29.13 -22.05 11.49
C GLY A 196 30.34 -21.14 11.23
N ILE A 197 30.44 -19.95 11.81
CA ILE A 197 31.55 -19.02 11.54
C ILE A 197 32.53 -19.04 12.71
N ALA A 198 33.70 -19.65 12.49
CA ALA A 198 34.80 -19.66 13.44
C ALA A 198 35.40 -18.24 13.60
N VAL A 199 35.34 -17.69 14.81
CA VAL A 199 36.01 -16.43 15.17
C VAL A 199 37.44 -16.74 15.59
N ALA A 200 38.42 -16.25 14.82
CA ALA A 200 39.83 -16.25 15.22
C ALA A 200 40.04 -15.21 16.35
N GLN A 201 40.73 -15.63 17.41
CA GLN A 201 41.09 -14.79 18.56
C GLN A 201 42.20 -13.80 18.16
N SER A 202 42.06 -12.54 18.56
CA SER A 202 43.13 -11.54 18.51
C SER A 202 43.14 -10.71 19.80
N ALA A 203 44.33 -10.63 20.41
CA ALA A 203 44.61 -10.03 21.70
C ALA A 203 44.75 -8.49 21.63
N ALA A 204 44.42 -7.81 22.73
CA ALA A 204 44.47 -6.36 22.89
C ALA A 204 45.89 -5.83 23.23
N PRO A 205 46.22 -4.58 22.86
CA PRO A 205 47.23 -3.79 23.55
C PRO A 205 46.64 -2.56 24.28
N ALA A 206 47.32 -2.21 25.38
CA ALA A 206 46.99 -1.17 26.36
C ALA A 206 47.31 0.26 25.89
N SER A 207 46.62 1.25 26.46
CA SER A 207 46.97 2.69 26.39
C SER A 207 47.61 3.17 27.70
N PRO A 208 48.66 4.01 27.67
CA PRO A 208 49.18 4.69 28.86
C PRO A 208 48.62 6.12 28.99
N GLY A 209 48.32 6.51 30.23
CA GLY A 209 47.98 7.88 30.62
C GLY A 209 49.22 8.74 30.90
N GLY A 210 49.05 10.06 30.81
CA GLY A 210 50.08 11.06 31.13
C GLY A 210 49.45 12.32 31.75
N LEU A 211 49.91 12.62 32.96
CA LEU A 211 49.55 13.68 33.90
C LEU A 211 50.48 14.90 33.70
N LEU A 212 50.00 16.14 33.83
CA LEU A 212 50.84 17.28 34.25
C LEU A 212 50.07 18.28 35.11
N ASP A 213 50.82 18.87 36.03
CA ASP A 213 50.52 19.46 37.34
C ASP A 213 51.01 20.91 37.35
N VAL A 214 50.29 21.89 37.95
CA VAL A 214 50.85 23.17 38.45
C VAL A 214 49.95 23.81 39.53
N GLY A 215 50.43 23.82 40.79
CA GLY A 215 50.82 25.03 41.52
C GLY A 215 49.78 25.87 42.30
N ILE A 216 49.91 25.83 43.63
CA ILE A 216 49.22 26.64 44.66
C ILE A 216 49.84 28.05 44.78
N LEU A 217 49.02 29.09 44.96
CA LEU A 217 49.34 30.29 45.79
C LEU A 217 48.04 30.95 46.31
N GLY A 218 47.98 31.20 47.62
CA GLY A 218 46.80 31.72 48.33
C GLY A 218 46.68 33.24 48.36
N GLY A 219 45.45 33.74 48.57
CA GLY A 219 45.18 35.17 48.78
C GLY A 219 43.69 35.54 48.88
N ARG A 220 43.21 35.65 50.13
CA ARG A 220 42.17 36.55 50.69
C ARG A 220 40.91 36.95 49.87
N ALA A 221 39.79 36.38 50.33
CA ALA A 221 38.38 36.85 50.33
C ALA A 221 37.96 38.08 49.48
N THR A 222 37.08 37.81 48.51
CA THR A 222 35.93 38.66 48.16
C THR A 222 34.72 37.78 47.84
N ARG A 223 33.56 38.14 48.40
CA ARG A 223 32.27 37.47 48.20
C ARG A 223 31.78 37.74 46.78
N GLY A 224 31.98 36.77 45.88
CA GLY A 224 31.45 36.76 44.51
C GLY A 224 30.50 35.59 44.31
N ARG A 225 29.35 35.86 43.72
CA ARG A 225 28.24 34.91 43.52
C ARG A 225 28.53 34.08 42.27
N ASP A 226 29.28 32.99 42.42
CA ASP A 226 29.59 32.11 41.29
C ASP A 226 28.47 31.10 41.04
N GLN A 227 27.87 31.25 39.86
CA GLN A 227 26.88 30.39 39.26
C GLN A 227 27.59 29.08 38.89
N GLY A 228 27.47 28.06 39.74
CA GLY A 228 28.08 26.76 39.53
C GLY A 228 27.69 26.18 38.16
N THR A 229 28.67 26.04 37.26
CA THR A 229 28.53 25.24 36.05
C THR A 229 28.50 23.78 36.46
N TYR A 230 27.30 23.23 36.57
CA TYR A 230 27.10 21.80 36.79
C TYR A 230 27.60 21.05 35.55
N ARG A 231 28.85 20.56 35.59
CA ARG A 231 29.31 19.55 34.63
C ARG A 231 28.53 18.27 34.91
N GLN A 232 27.52 18.01 34.09
CA GLN A 232 26.79 16.75 34.11
C GLN A 232 27.77 15.61 33.86
N GLN A 233 27.97 14.73 34.84
CA GLN A 233 28.75 13.51 34.66
C GLN A 233 28.06 12.67 33.58
N VAL A 234 28.84 12.15 32.63
CA VAL A 234 28.35 11.19 31.65
C VAL A 234 27.86 9.96 32.41
N VAL A 235 26.55 9.67 32.33
CA VAL A 235 26.00 8.43 32.88
C VAL A 235 26.60 7.28 32.08
N THR A 236 27.58 6.58 32.67
CA THR A 236 28.27 5.45 32.02
C THR A 236 27.44 4.16 32.05
N SER A 237 26.43 4.08 32.92
CA SER A 237 25.49 2.96 33.02
C SER A 237 24.17 3.41 33.64
N TYR A 238 23.05 2.98 33.05
CA TYR A 238 21.70 3.14 33.64
C TYR A 238 21.37 2.05 34.67
N TYR A 239 22.22 1.03 34.79
CA TYR A 239 22.05 -0.12 35.66
C TYR A 239 23.06 -0.09 36.79
N SER A 240 22.58 -0.30 38.01
CA SER A 240 23.43 -0.52 39.19
C SER A 240 23.85 -1.98 39.33
N ASP A 241 23.11 -2.92 38.71
CA ASP A 241 23.34 -4.36 38.73
C ASP A 241 23.40 -4.91 37.28
N PRO A 242 24.50 -5.56 36.85
CA PRO A 242 24.59 -6.21 35.54
C PRO A 242 23.52 -7.28 35.30
N LEU A 243 23.01 -7.93 36.36
CA LEU A 243 21.95 -8.93 36.24
C LEU A 243 20.62 -8.26 35.86
N GLU A 244 20.31 -7.09 36.42
CA GLU A 244 19.11 -6.31 36.08
C GLU A 244 19.07 -5.99 34.58
N HIS A 245 20.21 -5.60 34.01
CA HIS A 245 20.36 -5.32 32.58
C HIS A 245 20.07 -6.55 31.71
N VAL A 246 20.64 -7.70 32.05
CA VAL A 246 20.44 -8.95 31.31
C VAL A 246 18.96 -9.35 31.31
N TRP A 247 18.29 -9.22 32.45
CA TRP A 247 16.86 -9.53 32.57
C TRP A 247 16.00 -8.59 31.75
N HIS A 248 16.30 -7.29 31.79
CA HIS A 248 15.61 -6.30 30.97
C HIS A 248 15.75 -6.57 29.47
N LEU A 249 16.93 -6.97 29.00
CA LEU A 249 17.12 -7.38 27.60
C LEU A 249 16.34 -8.65 27.25
N GLN A 250 16.24 -9.65 28.13
CA GLN A 250 15.40 -10.83 27.86
C GLN A 250 13.91 -10.47 27.79
N ILE A 251 13.43 -9.60 28.68
CA ILE A 251 12.07 -9.08 28.62
C ILE A 251 11.84 -8.33 27.30
N MET A 252 12.78 -7.48 26.89
CA MET A 252 12.69 -6.75 25.63
C MET A 252 12.63 -7.70 24.42
N ARG A 253 13.48 -8.73 24.39
CA ARG A 253 13.44 -9.79 23.36
C ARG A 253 12.09 -10.49 23.32
N PHE A 254 11.53 -10.84 24.48
CA PHE A 254 10.21 -11.46 24.57
C PHE A 254 9.12 -10.55 24.00
N ILE A 255 9.10 -9.27 24.39
CA ILE A 255 8.11 -8.28 23.91
C ILE A 255 8.20 -8.14 22.38
N VAL A 256 9.40 -8.01 21.82
CA VAL A 256 9.59 -7.86 20.38
C VAL A 256 9.22 -9.14 19.62
N LYS A 257 9.70 -10.31 20.06
CA LYS A 257 9.42 -11.60 19.40
C LYS A 257 7.93 -11.98 19.45
N SER A 258 7.21 -11.55 20.49
CA SER A 258 5.76 -11.79 20.63
C SER A 258 4.90 -10.78 19.89
N GLY A 259 5.48 -9.72 19.30
CA GLY A 259 4.72 -8.64 18.65
C GLY A 259 3.90 -7.80 19.64
N MET A 260 4.21 -7.87 20.93
CA MET A 260 3.50 -7.10 21.96
C MET A 260 3.88 -5.62 21.91
N THR A 261 2.90 -4.75 22.15
CA THR A 261 3.18 -3.32 22.26
C THR A 261 3.99 -3.02 23.53
N PHE A 262 4.89 -2.04 23.49
CA PHE A 262 5.67 -1.63 24.67
C PHE A 262 4.83 -1.16 25.85
N ASN A 263 3.55 -0.80 25.62
CA ASN A 263 2.63 -0.46 26.71
C ASN A 263 2.34 -1.65 27.64
N CYS A 264 2.66 -2.89 27.24
CA CYS A 264 2.48 -4.05 28.10
C CYS A 264 3.20 -3.93 29.45
N VAL A 265 4.37 -3.27 29.51
CA VAL A 265 5.11 -3.09 30.78
C VAL A 265 4.42 -2.14 31.76
N LYS A 266 3.42 -1.37 31.31
CA LYS A 266 2.58 -0.54 32.17
C LYS A 266 1.45 -1.33 32.83
N LEU A 267 1.10 -2.50 32.29
CA LEU A 267 -0.03 -3.30 32.76
C LEU A 267 0.27 -3.86 34.15
N GLU A 268 -0.73 -3.78 35.03
CA GLU A 268 -0.59 -4.32 36.38
C GLU A 268 -0.48 -5.84 36.38
N SER A 269 -1.15 -6.53 35.45
CA SER A 269 -1.01 -7.97 35.24
C SER A 269 0.41 -8.38 34.87
N PHE A 270 1.09 -7.59 34.03
CA PHE A 270 2.49 -7.83 33.66
C PHE A 270 3.39 -7.71 34.89
N LYS A 271 3.23 -6.66 35.70
CA LYS A 271 4.00 -6.49 36.95
C LYS A 271 3.71 -7.62 37.95
N ARG A 272 2.44 -7.96 38.14
CA ARG A 272 1.99 -9.01 39.07
C ARG A 272 2.60 -10.37 38.74
N MET A 273 2.66 -10.72 37.45
CA MET A 273 3.29 -11.96 36.98
C MET A 273 4.71 -12.12 37.54
N PHE A 274 5.55 -11.09 37.43
CA PHE A 274 6.91 -11.14 37.94
C PHE A 274 6.98 -11.09 39.47
N THR A 275 6.09 -10.35 40.15
CA THR A 275 6.04 -10.37 41.62
C THR A 275 5.61 -11.72 42.20
N MET A 276 4.86 -12.53 41.45
CA MET A 276 4.49 -13.89 41.86
C MET A 276 5.61 -14.89 41.61
N VAL A 277 6.32 -14.77 40.49
CA VAL A 277 7.46 -15.63 40.14
C VAL A 277 8.68 -15.32 41.01
N ILE A 278 8.80 -14.09 41.50
CA ILE A 278 9.93 -13.62 42.32
C ILE A 278 9.36 -13.19 43.68
N PRO A 279 9.22 -14.11 44.65
CA PRO A 279 8.66 -13.77 45.96
C PRO A 279 9.55 -12.77 46.69
N PRO A 280 8.98 -11.72 47.32
CA PRO A 280 9.75 -10.85 48.19
C PRO A 280 10.17 -11.62 49.45
N GLY A 281 11.45 -11.59 49.83
CA GLY A 281 11.85 -12.03 51.17
C GLY A 281 13.16 -12.78 51.36
N VAL A 282 14.04 -12.93 50.36
CA VAL A 282 15.41 -13.42 50.62
C VAL A 282 16.26 -12.24 51.12
N PRO A 283 16.72 -12.23 52.38
CA PRO A 283 17.54 -11.14 52.90
C PRO A 283 18.84 -11.03 52.09
N GLY A 284 19.09 -9.85 51.51
CA GLY A 284 20.29 -9.58 50.71
C GLY A 284 20.14 -9.81 49.20
N ALA A 285 19.01 -10.35 48.71
CA ALA A 285 18.75 -10.45 47.28
C ALA A 285 18.10 -9.14 46.77
N PRO A 286 18.67 -8.45 45.76
CA PRO A 286 18.04 -7.29 45.17
C PRO A 286 16.70 -7.68 44.55
N MET A 287 15.63 -6.98 44.92
CA MET A 287 14.32 -7.17 44.27
C MET A 287 14.48 -6.81 42.79
N PRO A 288 14.25 -7.75 41.85
CA PRO A 288 14.44 -7.48 40.43
C PRO A 288 13.47 -6.38 40.02
N LYS A 289 14.03 -5.24 39.63
CA LYS A 289 13.24 -4.15 39.09
C LYS A 289 12.82 -4.55 37.68
N LEU A 290 11.59 -4.19 37.33
CA LEU A 290 11.09 -4.40 35.96
C LEU A 290 11.49 -3.22 35.09
N PRO A 291 11.69 -3.46 33.78
CA PRO A 291 11.98 -2.37 32.86
C PRO A 291 10.76 -1.47 32.78
N THR A 292 10.97 -0.18 33.00
CA THR A 292 9.90 0.81 32.83
C THR A 292 9.67 1.07 31.34
N TYR A 293 8.55 1.74 31.02
CA TYR A 293 8.20 2.05 29.63
C TYR A 293 9.28 2.84 28.87
N HIS A 294 10.05 3.69 29.57
CA HIS A 294 11.07 4.52 28.93
C HIS A 294 12.27 3.71 28.42
N PRO A 295 12.98 2.92 29.24
CA PRO A 295 14.07 2.07 28.76
C PRO A 295 13.66 1.13 27.62
N VAL A 296 12.46 0.56 27.68
CA VAL A 296 11.94 -0.36 26.65
C VAL A 296 11.82 0.32 25.28
N ARG A 297 11.38 1.58 25.24
CA ARG A 297 11.17 2.32 23.98
C ARG A 297 12.39 3.12 23.51
N THR A 298 13.49 3.10 24.27
CA THR A 298 14.73 3.81 23.95
C THR A 298 15.93 2.88 24.09
N THR A 299 16.63 2.89 25.22
CA THR A 299 17.93 2.23 25.42
C THR A 299 17.89 0.73 25.15
N LEU A 300 16.88 0.00 25.65
CA LEU A 300 16.78 -1.44 25.44
C LEU A 300 16.41 -1.78 23.99
N LEU A 301 15.68 -0.88 23.31
CA LEU A 301 15.40 -1.01 21.89
C LEU A 301 16.67 -0.78 21.07
N ASP A 302 17.44 0.26 21.37
CA ASP A 302 18.69 0.59 20.69
C ASP A 302 19.74 -0.52 20.87
N GLU A 303 19.84 -1.08 22.07
CA GLU A 303 20.74 -2.20 22.34
C GLU A 303 20.32 -3.49 21.64
N LEU A 304 19.01 -3.81 21.64
CA LEU A 304 18.50 -4.96 20.91
C LEU A 304 18.66 -4.77 19.40
N ASP A 305 18.43 -3.56 18.87
CA ASP A 305 18.70 -3.24 17.47
C ASP A 305 20.17 -3.43 17.15
N ALA A 306 21.09 -2.91 17.98
CA ALA A 306 22.53 -3.13 17.79
C ALA A 306 22.92 -4.62 17.80
N GLU A 307 22.26 -5.46 18.61
CA GLU A 307 22.44 -6.91 18.58
C GLU A 307 21.93 -7.51 17.26
N VAL A 308 20.74 -7.12 16.82
CA VAL A 308 20.16 -7.57 15.53
C VAL A 308 21.05 -7.14 14.36
N GLN A 309 21.56 -5.90 14.37
CA GLN A 309 22.47 -5.40 13.34
C GLN A 309 23.76 -6.22 13.28
N LYS A 310 24.30 -6.70 14.41
CA LYS A 310 25.46 -7.62 14.40
C LYS A 310 25.15 -8.95 13.72
N CYS A 311 23.91 -9.43 13.80
CA CYS A 311 23.48 -10.64 13.07
C CYS A 311 23.20 -10.38 11.59
N VAL A 312 22.75 -9.17 11.24
CA VAL A 312 22.40 -8.79 9.85
C VAL A 312 23.64 -8.40 9.03
N ARG A 313 24.65 -7.76 9.63
CA ARG A 313 25.86 -7.31 8.92
C ARG A 313 26.55 -8.40 8.10
N PRO A 314 26.83 -9.61 8.63
CA PRO A 314 27.46 -10.66 7.83
C PRO A 314 26.66 -11.04 6.57
N LEU A 315 25.33 -10.92 6.61
CA LEU A 315 24.49 -11.14 5.43
C LEU A 315 24.70 -10.04 4.40
N ILE A 316 24.74 -8.77 4.83
CA ILE A 316 24.92 -7.61 3.96
C ILE A 316 26.35 -7.54 3.40
N ASP A 317 27.36 -7.89 4.20
CA ASP A 317 28.78 -7.85 3.81
C ASP A 317 29.10 -8.74 2.60
N THR A 318 28.31 -9.80 2.36
CA THR A 318 28.45 -10.65 1.15
C THR A 318 28.12 -9.93 -0.15
N ALA A 319 27.47 -8.75 -0.08
CA ALA A 319 27.21 -7.92 -1.24
C ALA A 319 28.49 -7.55 -2.00
N ARG A 320 29.63 -7.38 -1.31
CA ARG A 320 30.90 -7.04 -1.97
C ARG A 320 31.41 -8.13 -2.91
N GLU A 321 31.15 -9.40 -2.56
CA GLU A 321 31.67 -10.55 -3.32
C GLU A 321 30.68 -10.98 -4.41
N HIS A 322 29.38 -10.99 -4.11
CA HIS A 322 28.35 -11.57 -4.97
C HIS A 322 27.31 -10.57 -5.48
N GLY A 323 27.42 -9.32 -5.07
CA GLY A 323 26.41 -8.29 -5.29
C GLY A 323 25.17 -8.46 -4.41
N CYS A 324 24.28 -7.45 -4.44
CA CYS A 324 23.00 -7.52 -3.75
C CYS A 324 21.83 -6.90 -4.54
N THR A 325 20.62 -7.29 -4.16
CA THR A 325 19.37 -6.74 -4.68
C THR A 325 18.71 -5.87 -3.62
N ILE A 326 18.38 -4.62 -3.96
CA ILE A 326 17.52 -3.80 -3.12
C ILE A 326 16.06 -4.07 -3.48
N MET A 327 15.20 -4.31 -2.51
CA MET A 327 13.75 -4.46 -2.71
C MET A 327 13.00 -3.38 -1.96
N THR A 328 11.96 -2.82 -2.57
CA THR A 328 11.12 -1.80 -1.93
C THR A 328 9.65 -2.17 -1.93
N ASP A 329 8.98 -1.92 -0.79
CA ASP A 329 7.54 -2.07 -0.63
C ASP A 329 6.93 -0.75 -0.15
N ILE A 330 6.12 -0.11 -1.01
CA ILE A 330 5.45 1.15 -0.68
C ILE A 330 4.03 0.87 -0.18
N ARG A 331 3.82 1.07 1.12
CA ARG A 331 2.54 0.84 1.78
C ARG A 331 1.77 2.15 1.93
N GLY A 332 0.54 2.17 1.40
CA GLY A 332 -0.42 3.26 1.62
C GLY A 332 0.04 4.64 1.15
N GLN A 333 1.02 4.70 0.24
CA GLN A 333 1.66 5.95 -0.25
C GLN A 333 2.32 6.81 0.85
N THR A 334 2.62 6.22 2.02
CA THR A 334 3.19 6.95 3.17
C THR A 334 4.44 6.31 3.73
N MET A 335 4.67 5.01 3.56
CA MET A 335 5.87 4.32 4.03
C MET A 335 6.50 3.50 2.90
N CYS A 336 7.83 3.54 2.81
CA CYS A 336 8.62 2.74 1.89
C CYS A 336 9.58 1.88 2.70
N ASN A 337 9.35 0.57 2.72
CA ASN A 337 10.27 -0.37 3.35
C ASN A 337 11.39 -0.71 2.37
N TYR A 338 12.60 -0.93 2.88
CA TYR A 338 13.78 -1.32 2.12
C TYR A 338 14.31 -2.63 2.68
N LEU A 339 14.50 -3.60 1.78
CA LEU A 339 15.16 -4.86 2.07
C LEU A 339 16.38 -4.99 1.17
N VAL A 340 17.41 -5.67 1.68
CA VAL A 340 18.61 -6.05 0.93
C VAL A 340 18.61 -7.57 0.84
N GLY A 341 18.55 -8.09 -0.38
CA GLY A 341 18.71 -9.51 -0.69
C GLY A 341 20.14 -9.79 -1.14
N THR A 342 20.80 -10.72 -0.47
CA THR A 342 22.10 -11.28 -0.87
C THR A 342 21.96 -12.77 -1.12
N GLU A 343 23.06 -13.44 -1.40
CA GLU A 343 23.04 -14.89 -1.51
C GLU A 343 22.66 -15.59 -0.18
N LEU A 344 23.00 -15.03 0.98
CA LEU A 344 22.69 -15.69 2.25
C LEU A 344 21.22 -15.55 2.66
N GLY A 345 20.50 -14.58 2.09
CA GLY A 345 19.08 -14.35 2.35
C GLY A 345 18.71 -12.88 2.17
N ALA A 346 17.56 -12.47 2.71
CA ALA A 346 17.12 -11.08 2.73
C ALA A 346 17.12 -10.51 4.14
N ALA A 347 17.49 -9.25 4.27
CA ALA A 347 17.40 -8.48 5.50
C ALA A 347 16.55 -7.23 5.29
N TYR A 348 15.69 -6.93 6.25
CA TYR A 348 15.05 -5.62 6.34
C TYR A 348 16.09 -4.61 6.86
N VAL A 349 16.23 -3.48 6.17
CA VAL A 349 17.28 -2.49 6.47
C VAL A 349 16.71 -1.16 6.94
N ALA A 350 15.61 -0.69 6.34
CA ALA A 350 15.06 0.62 6.67
C ALA A 350 13.59 0.77 6.29
N THR A 351 12.94 1.77 6.88
CA THR A 351 11.67 2.33 6.39
C THR A 351 11.82 3.83 6.27
N ASP A 352 11.38 4.38 5.14
CA ASP A 352 11.23 5.82 4.94
C ASP A 352 9.77 6.25 4.97
N VAL A 353 9.51 7.38 5.61
CA VAL A 353 8.22 8.07 5.52
C VAL A 353 8.22 8.92 4.25
N MET A 354 7.26 8.64 3.37
CA MET A 354 7.14 9.23 2.04
C MET A 354 6.12 10.37 1.97
N HIS A 355 5.68 10.88 3.12
CA HIS A 355 4.69 11.94 3.20
C HIS A 355 5.12 13.18 2.38
N GLY A 356 4.25 13.64 1.48
CA GLY A 356 4.49 14.80 0.62
C GLY A 356 5.38 14.55 -0.60
N LYS A 357 6.03 13.38 -0.72
CA LYS A 357 6.85 13.01 -1.88
C LYS A 357 5.96 12.48 -3.00
N LYS A 358 5.33 13.40 -3.72
CA LYS A 358 4.44 13.07 -4.85
C LYS A 358 5.22 13.17 -6.15
N GLY A 359 5.12 12.14 -6.99
CA GLY A 359 5.68 12.14 -8.34
C GLY A 359 7.02 11.44 -8.49
N ALA A 360 7.36 11.17 -9.74
CA ALA A 360 8.46 10.29 -10.11
C ALA A 360 9.83 10.78 -9.61
N THR A 361 10.11 12.07 -9.81
CA THR A 361 11.40 12.69 -9.47
C THR A 361 11.66 12.73 -7.96
N ALA A 362 10.68 13.17 -7.16
CA ALA A 362 10.84 13.24 -5.71
C ALA A 362 11.06 11.85 -5.09
N LEU A 363 10.39 10.84 -5.65
CA LEU A 363 10.59 9.45 -5.26
C LEU A 363 11.97 8.94 -5.67
N ALA A 364 12.45 9.26 -6.88
CA ALA A 364 13.78 8.86 -7.37
C ALA A 364 14.89 9.48 -6.51
N THR A 365 14.79 10.76 -6.18
CA THR A 365 15.72 11.43 -5.26
C THR A 365 15.74 10.75 -3.90
N SER A 366 14.59 10.26 -3.42
CA SER A 366 14.51 9.57 -2.14
C SER A 366 15.13 8.18 -2.18
N TRP A 367 14.86 7.41 -3.24
CA TRP A 367 15.51 6.12 -3.47
C TRP A 367 17.02 6.29 -3.57
N LEU A 368 17.50 7.23 -4.39
CA LEU A 368 18.93 7.51 -4.55
C LEU A 368 19.58 7.94 -3.23
N LYS A 369 18.95 8.86 -2.48
CA LYS A 369 19.44 9.27 -1.16
C LYS A 369 19.55 8.08 -0.21
N ARG A 370 18.52 7.22 -0.18
CA ARG A 370 18.48 6.05 0.68
C ARG A 370 19.55 5.04 0.30
N VAL A 371 19.64 4.68 -0.98
CA VAL A 371 20.64 3.73 -1.49
C VAL A 371 22.05 4.24 -1.22
N LYS A 372 22.33 5.52 -1.42
CA LYS A 372 23.63 6.16 -1.09
C LYS A 372 23.95 6.19 0.40
N SER A 373 22.97 6.05 1.28
CA SER A 373 23.17 6.05 2.73
C SER A 373 23.08 4.66 3.35
N MET A 374 22.90 3.60 2.55
CA MET A 374 22.95 2.23 3.04
C MET A 374 24.41 1.83 3.32
N ASP A 375 24.59 0.85 4.19
CA ASP A 375 25.91 0.23 4.46
C ASP A 375 26.28 -0.77 3.35
N VAL A 376 26.15 -0.33 2.09
CA VAL A 376 26.42 -1.09 0.87
C VAL A 376 26.95 -0.13 -0.18
N ASP A 377 28.06 -0.49 -0.82
CA ASP A 377 28.62 0.31 -1.91
C ASP A 377 27.72 0.26 -3.15
N LEU A 378 27.56 1.40 -3.84
CA LEU A 378 26.69 1.48 -5.02
C LEU A 378 27.07 0.46 -6.11
N SER A 379 28.36 0.20 -6.29
CA SER A 379 28.90 -0.76 -7.26
C SER A 379 28.44 -2.20 -7.01
N ASP A 380 28.15 -2.53 -5.76
CA ASP A 380 27.81 -3.88 -5.32
C ASP A 380 26.31 -4.15 -5.48
N ILE A 381 25.52 -3.11 -5.72
CA ILE A 381 24.09 -3.24 -5.98
C ILE A 381 23.89 -3.64 -7.43
N THR A 382 23.37 -4.85 -7.65
CA THR A 382 23.14 -5.41 -8.98
C THR A 382 21.73 -5.17 -9.47
N ALA A 383 20.75 -5.18 -8.57
CA ALA A 383 19.34 -5.02 -8.93
C ALA A 383 18.54 -4.18 -7.92
N PHE A 384 17.49 -3.55 -8.43
CA PHE A 384 16.52 -2.77 -7.66
C PHE A 384 15.10 -3.23 -8.01
N VAL A 385 14.40 -3.82 -7.05
CA VAL A 385 13.08 -4.43 -7.21
C VAL A 385 11.99 -3.54 -6.63
N THR A 386 10.98 -3.22 -7.43
CA THR A 386 9.83 -2.40 -7.00
C THR A 386 8.53 -2.96 -7.55
N ASP A 387 7.40 -2.61 -6.93
CA ASP A 387 6.12 -2.80 -7.61
C ASP A 387 6.08 -2.05 -8.96
N SER A 388 5.21 -2.51 -9.85
CA SER A 388 5.01 -1.96 -11.20
C SER A 388 3.95 -0.86 -11.24
N THR A 389 3.71 -0.16 -10.12
CA THR A 389 2.79 0.98 -10.13
C THR A 389 3.31 2.07 -11.07
N GLY A 390 2.41 2.78 -11.74
CA GLY A 390 2.81 3.78 -12.75
C GLY A 390 3.58 4.99 -12.18
N VAL A 391 3.68 5.14 -10.86
CA VAL A 391 4.63 6.10 -10.26
C VAL A 391 6.02 5.50 -10.15
N ASN A 392 6.15 4.24 -9.70
CA ASN A 392 7.43 3.56 -9.55
C ASN A 392 8.12 3.28 -10.89
N VAL A 393 7.34 2.93 -11.93
CA VAL A 393 7.88 2.78 -13.30
C VAL A 393 8.48 4.11 -13.78
N ALA A 394 7.74 5.21 -13.67
CA ALA A 394 8.25 6.53 -14.05
C ALA A 394 9.42 7.00 -13.17
N THR A 395 9.41 6.65 -11.88
CA THR A 395 10.53 6.91 -10.96
C THR A 395 11.79 6.20 -11.41
N THR A 396 11.66 4.95 -11.85
CA THR A 396 12.79 4.15 -12.32
C THR A 396 13.45 4.81 -13.52
N GLU A 397 12.69 5.31 -14.48
CA GLU A 397 13.22 6.05 -15.63
C GLU A 397 14.02 7.30 -15.21
N VAL A 398 13.64 7.95 -14.11
CA VAL A 398 14.39 9.08 -13.54
C VAL A 398 15.63 8.59 -12.79
N PHE A 399 15.49 7.52 -12.01
CA PHE A 399 16.57 6.92 -11.23
C PHE A 399 17.71 6.43 -12.14
N GLN A 400 17.39 5.75 -13.25
CA GLN A 400 18.36 5.20 -14.20
C GLN A 400 19.10 6.27 -15.05
N LYS A 401 18.69 7.54 -14.99
CA LYS A 401 19.42 8.65 -15.63
C LYS A 401 20.64 9.11 -14.82
N ASP A 402 20.70 8.77 -13.54
CA ASP A 402 21.86 9.08 -12.71
C ASP A 402 22.97 8.07 -13.01
N GLU A 403 24.12 8.56 -13.47
CA GLU A 403 25.25 7.72 -13.87
C GLU A 403 25.79 6.85 -12.72
N SER A 404 25.60 7.24 -11.45
CA SER A 404 26.05 6.46 -10.28
C SER A 404 25.24 5.19 -10.02
N VAL A 405 24.08 5.02 -10.67
CA VAL A 405 23.18 3.87 -10.48
C VAL A 405 22.73 3.24 -11.80
N LYS A 406 23.32 3.67 -12.91
CA LYS A 406 22.96 3.21 -14.26
C LYS A 406 23.27 1.74 -14.51
N HIS A 407 24.22 1.17 -13.77
CA HIS A 407 24.55 -0.26 -13.80
C HIS A 407 23.51 -1.14 -13.07
N ILE A 408 22.63 -0.55 -12.25
CA ILE A 408 21.66 -1.30 -11.45
C ILE A 408 20.47 -1.71 -12.32
N PHE A 409 20.21 -3.02 -12.41
CA PHE A 409 19.05 -3.53 -13.13
C PHE A 409 17.76 -3.25 -12.35
N TRP A 410 16.83 -2.54 -12.96
CA TRP A 410 15.48 -2.48 -12.40
C TRP A 410 14.71 -3.77 -12.72
N ILE A 411 14.12 -4.35 -11.69
CA ILE A 411 13.33 -5.58 -11.79
C ILE A 411 11.92 -5.31 -11.24
N PRO A 412 10.89 -5.40 -12.07
CA PRO A 412 9.50 -5.31 -11.61
C PRO A 412 9.15 -6.50 -10.68
N CYS A 413 8.42 -6.21 -9.61
CA CYS A 413 8.01 -7.20 -8.63
C CYS A 413 6.97 -8.16 -9.23
N VAL A 414 7.34 -9.42 -9.37
CA VAL A 414 6.46 -10.45 -9.95
C VAL A 414 5.26 -10.73 -9.06
N ALA A 415 5.39 -10.69 -7.73
CA ALA A 415 4.27 -10.82 -6.81
C ALA A 415 3.18 -9.76 -7.07
N HIS A 416 3.60 -8.51 -7.28
CA HIS A 416 2.68 -7.45 -7.65
C HIS A 416 2.02 -7.71 -9.01
N VAL A 417 2.78 -8.20 -9.99
CA VAL A 417 2.20 -8.54 -11.30
C VAL A 417 1.24 -9.73 -11.23
N MET A 418 1.46 -10.71 -10.34
CA MET A 418 0.49 -11.79 -10.11
C MET A 418 -0.79 -11.28 -9.46
N ASP A 419 -0.71 -10.35 -8.49
CA ASP A 419 -1.91 -9.73 -7.92
C ASP A 419 -2.70 -8.92 -8.96
N LEU A 420 -1.99 -8.19 -9.84
CA LEU A 420 -2.59 -7.49 -10.98
C LEU A 420 -3.19 -8.45 -12.02
N ASN A 421 -2.59 -9.63 -12.20
CA ASN A 421 -3.12 -10.66 -13.08
C ASN A 421 -4.46 -11.19 -12.54
N LEU A 422 -4.53 -11.44 -11.23
CA LEU A 422 -5.80 -11.78 -10.59
C LEU A 422 -6.82 -10.65 -10.71
N GLU A 423 -6.40 -9.39 -10.55
CA GLU A 423 -7.28 -8.23 -10.68
C GLU A 423 -7.89 -8.10 -12.08
N ASP A 424 -7.07 -8.20 -13.12
CA ASP A 424 -7.51 -8.09 -14.50
C ASP A 424 -8.41 -9.25 -14.92
N ASN A 425 -8.04 -10.49 -14.58
CA ASN A 425 -8.90 -11.66 -14.79
C ASN A 425 -10.21 -11.49 -14.02
N GLY A 426 -10.11 -10.95 -12.80
CA GLY A 426 -11.23 -10.55 -11.97
C GLY A 426 -12.16 -9.50 -12.57
N GLY A 427 -11.68 -8.73 -13.54
CA GLY A 427 -12.39 -7.68 -14.25
C GLY A 427 -13.13 -8.16 -15.50
N ILE A 428 -12.91 -9.40 -15.95
CA ILE A 428 -13.69 -10.01 -17.03
C ILE A 428 -15.15 -10.12 -16.58
N ASP A 429 -16.11 -9.72 -17.42
CA ASP A 429 -17.50 -9.47 -17.01
C ASP A 429 -18.14 -10.65 -16.24
N TRP A 430 -18.00 -11.88 -16.75
CA TRP A 430 -18.55 -13.05 -16.08
C TRP A 430 -17.84 -13.34 -14.74
N VAL A 431 -16.53 -13.15 -14.66
CA VAL A 431 -15.75 -13.31 -13.42
C VAL A 431 -16.15 -12.25 -12.40
N ALA A 432 -16.21 -10.99 -12.83
CA ALA A 432 -16.58 -9.85 -12.00
C ALA A 432 -17.97 -10.02 -11.40
N ALA A 433 -18.93 -10.52 -12.19
CA ALA A 433 -20.27 -10.85 -11.72
C ALA A 433 -20.25 -11.90 -10.60
N ARG A 434 -19.46 -12.98 -10.74
CA ARG A 434 -19.34 -14.03 -9.71
C ARG A 434 -18.65 -13.53 -8.46
N ILE A 435 -17.59 -12.73 -8.59
CA ILE A 435 -16.93 -12.09 -7.44
C ILE A 435 -17.89 -11.14 -6.73
N ALA A 436 -18.74 -10.40 -7.46
CA ALA A 436 -19.73 -9.52 -6.86
C ALA A 436 -20.77 -10.31 -6.02
N GLN A 437 -21.27 -11.42 -6.53
CA GLN A 437 -22.17 -12.33 -5.80
C GLN A 437 -21.47 -12.95 -4.58
N ALA A 438 -20.22 -13.41 -4.71
CA ALA A 438 -19.41 -13.91 -3.59
C ALA A 438 -19.31 -12.89 -2.46
N ARG A 439 -19.02 -11.65 -2.84
CA ARG A 439 -18.90 -10.52 -1.90
C ARG A 439 -20.24 -10.17 -1.29
N LEU A 440 -21.36 -10.30 -2.00
CA LEU A 440 -22.69 -10.09 -1.46
C LEU A 440 -22.97 -11.09 -0.33
N VAL A 441 -22.85 -12.39 -0.60
CA VAL A 441 -23.04 -13.47 0.39
C VAL A 441 -22.15 -13.23 1.61
N THR A 442 -20.84 -13.07 1.39
CA THR A 442 -19.88 -12.88 2.48
C THR A 442 -20.19 -11.63 3.31
N ARG A 443 -20.49 -10.48 2.67
CA ARG A 443 -20.80 -9.25 3.37
C ARG A 443 -22.12 -9.32 4.13
N PHE A 444 -23.10 -10.06 3.61
CA PHE A 444 -24.40 -10.24 4.26
C PHE A 444 -24.21 -10.90 5.63
N PHE A 445 -23.59 -12.09 5.67
CA PHE A 445 -23.31 -12.79 6.92
C PHE A 445 -22.40 -12.01 7.87
N LYS A 446 -21.46 -11.21 7.35
CA LYS A 446 -20.58 -10.39 8.20
C LYS A 446 -21.24 -9.16 8.80
N ARG A 447 -22.30 -8.64 8.18
CA ARG A 447 -22.98 -7.41 8.61
C ARG A 447 -24.24 -7.68 9.44
N HIS A 448 -24.86 -8.84 9.29
CA HIS A 448 -26.12 -9.16 9.94
C HIS A 448 -25.90 -10.18 11.06
N GLY A 449 -26.06 -9.71 12.31
CA GLY A 449 -25.82 -10.51 13.51
C GLY A 449 -26.60 -11.83 13.52
N HIS A 450 -27.91 -11.77 13.21
CA HIS A 450 -28.77 -12.96 13.12
C HIS A 450 -28.27 -13.96 12.06
N ALA A 451 -27.95 -13.50 10.84
CA ALA A 451 -27.42 -14.37 9.79
C ALA A 451 -26.14 -15.09 10.23
N ARG A 452 -25.26 -14.39 10.95
CA ARG A 452 -24.03 -14.97 11.50
C ARG A 452 -24.33 -16.01 12.58
N GLU A 453 -25.24 -15.72 13.50
CA GLU A 453 -25.64 -16.63 14.58
C GLU A 453 -26.23 -17.93 14.03
N VAL A 454 -27.08 -17.84 13.00
CA VAL A 454 -27.62 -19.03 12.33
C VAL A 454 -26.48 -19.84 11.67
N LEU A 455 -25.52 -19.18 11.02
CA LEU A 455 -24.34 -19.86 10.44
C LEU A 455 -23.48 -20.58 11.48
N GLU A 456 -23.32 -19.99 12.67
CA GLU A 456 -22.53 -20.55 13.77
C GLU A 456 -23.12 -21.87 14.32
N VAL A 457 -24.40 -22.15 14.04
CA VAL A 457 -25.02 -23.45 14.37
C VAL A 457 -24.52 -24.57 13.45
N PHE A 458 -24.33 -24.27 12.17
CA PHE A 458 -23.94 -25.25 11.16
C PHE A 458 -22.42 -25.37 11.05
N SER A 459 -21.67 -24.30 11.32
CA SER A 459 -20.24 -24.27 11.09
C SER A 459 -19.47 -23.52 12.15
N LYS A 460 -18.32 -24.09 12.55
CA LYS A 460 -17.29 -23.38 13.33
C LYS A 460 -16.41 -22.49 12.45
N LYS A 461 -16.47 -22.65 11.11
CA LYS A 461 -15.68 -21.85 10.17
C LYS A 461 -16.41 -20.53 9.91
N THR A 462 -15.68 -19.43 10.01
CA THR A 462 -16.24 -18.12 9.65
C THR A 462 -15.93 -17.78 8.19
N LEU A 463 -16.84 -17.05 7.55
CA LEU A 463 -16.60 -16.42 6.25
C LEU A 463 -15.47 -15.38 6.34
N LEU A 464 -14.80 -15.09 5.23
CA LEU A 464 -13.65 -14.16 5.20
C LEU A 464 -13.94 -12.99 4.27
N LEU A 465 -13.80 -11.75 4.77
CA LEU A 465 -13.91 -10.57 3.90
C LEU A 465 -12.62 -10.39 3.11
N PRO A 466 -12.70 -10.00 1.82
CA PRO A 466 -11.52 -9.65 1.06
C PRO A 466 -10.93 -8.33 1.60
N ALA A 467 -9.61 -8.25 1.59
CA ALA A 467 -8.90 -7.00 1.86
C ALA A 467 -9.05 -6.05 0.67
N LYS A 468 -9.05 -4.74 0.94
CA LYS A 468 -9.22 -3.73 -0.11
C LYS A 468 -8.01 -3.62 -1.05
N THR A 469 -6.82 -4.03 -0.60
CA THR A 469 -5.53 -3.68 -1.23
C THR A 469 -4.82 -4.85 -1.91
N ARG A 470 -5.34 -6.07 -1.83
CA ARG A 470 -4.75 -7.26 -2.45
C ARG A 470 -5.84 -8.10 -3.09
N PHE A 471 -5.81 -8.23 -4.41
CA PHE A 471 -6.86 -8.92 -5.13
C PHE A 471 -6.95 -10.40 -4.76
N GLY A 472 -5.83 -11.07 -4.48
CA GLY A 472 -5.80 -12.48 -4.05
C GLY A 472 -6.69 -12.81 -2.84
N THR A 473 -7.04 -11.81 -2.03
CA THR A 473 -8.01 -12.01 -0.93
C THR A 473 -9.44 -12.30 -1.39
N ASN A 474 -9.82 -11.92 -2.62
CA ASN A 474 -11.08 -12.36 -3.22
C ASN A 474 -11.07 -13.87 -3.49
N VAL A 475 -9.93 -14.42 -3.94
CA VAL A 475 -9.79 -15.87 -4.18
C VAL A 475 -9.88 -16.63 -2.86
N ILE A 476 -9.24 -16.13 -1.79
CA ILE A 476 -9.34 -16.71 -0.44
C ILE A 476 -10.78 -16.67 0.10
N MET A 477 -11.51 -15.56 -0.12
CA MET A 477 -12.93 -15.47 0.23
C MET A 477 -13.76 -16.52 -0.53
N MET A 478 -13.54 -16.66 -1.84
CA MET A 478 -14.27 -17.65 -2.66
C MET A 478 -13.94 -19.08 -2.23
N GLN A 479 -12.68 -19.40 -1.94
CA GLN A 479 -12.30 -20.70 -1.41
C GLN A 479 -13.04 -20.99 -0.10
N ARG A 480 -13.10 -20.02 0.82
CA ARG A 480 -13.83 -20.17 2.07
C ARG A 480 -15.33 -20.40 1.85
N LEU A 481 -15.93 -19.77 0.85
CA LEU A 481 -17.34 -19.99 0.49
C LEU A 481 -17.55 -21.43 0.00
N VAL A 482 -16.66 -21.93 -0.88
CA VAL A 482 -16.72 -23.31 -1.38
C VAL A 482 -16.55 -24.33 -0.24
N ASP A 483 -15.62 -24.10 0.68
CA ASP A 483 -15.43 -24.94 1.88
C ASP A 483 -16.66 -24.99 2.79
N LEU A 484 -17.50 -23.96 2.75
CA LEU A 484 -18.72 -23.79 3.56
C LEU A 484 -19.98 -24.15 2.78
N ARG A 485 -19.88 -24.66 1.54
CA ARG A 485 -21.03 -24.93 0.68
C ARG A 485 -22.08 -25.80 1.38
N GLY A 486 -21.67 -26.93 1.97
CA GLY A 486 -22.59 -27.86 2.63
C GLY A 486 -23.37 -27.20 3.77
N ASP A 487 -22.64 -26.52 4.67
CA ASP A 487 -23.20 -25.81 5.83
C ASP A 487 -24.16 -24.69 5.38
N LEU A 488 -23.78 -23.91 4.36
CA LEU A 488 -24.60 -22.84 3.80
C LEU A 488 -25.86 -23.38 3.13
N THR A 489 -25.76 -24.48 2.39
CA THR A 489 -26.93 -25.12 1.76
C THR A 489 -27.93 -25.63 2.80
N GLN A 490 -27.46 -26.22 3.91
CA GLN A 490 -28.35 -26.61 5.01
C GLN A 490 -28.98 -25.40 5.68
N LEU A 491 -28.19 -24.35 5.94
CA LEU A 491 -28.64 -23.12 6.57
C LEU A 491 -29.80 -22.46 5.84
N VAL A 492 -29.72 -22.34 4.50
CA VAL A 492 -30.79 -21.66 3.75
C VAL A 492 -32.10 -22.46 3.72
N GLY A 493 -32.05 -23.76 4.02
CA GLY A 493 -33.21 -24.62 4.20
C GLY A 493 -33.79 -24.62 5.61
N ASP A 494 -33.06 -24.11 6.61
CA ASP A 494 -33.47 -24.11 8.02
C ASP A 494 -34.51 -23.02 8.31
N ASP A 495 -35.45 -23.32 9.20
CA ASP A 495 -36.55 -22.42 9.54
C ASP A 495 -36.06 -21.13 10.19
N ARG A 496 -34.95 -21.16 10.95
CA ARG A 496 -34.33 -19.96 11.52
C ARG A 496 -33.85 -18.99 10.45
N TRP A 497 -33.53 -19.47 9.25
CA TRP A 497 -33.25 -18.61 8.10
C TRP A 497 -34.54 -18.22 7.37
N ARG A 498 -35.36 -19.21 6.99
CA ARG A 498 -36.55 -19.02 6.15
C ARG A 498 -37.60 -18.11 6.78
N GLU A 499 -37.79 -18.21 8.09
CA GLU A 499 -38.79 -17.46 8.84
C GLU A 499 -38.25 -16.11 9.35
N THR A 500 -37.00 -15.75 9.00
CA THR A 500 -36.39 -14.49 9.43
C THR A 500 -37.14 -13.29 8.88
N VAL A 501 -37.60 -12.41 9.78
CA VAL A 501 -38.15 -11.11 9.43
C VAL A 501 -37.03 -10.07 9.32
N TRP A 502 -36.68 -9.72 8.10
CA TRP A 502 -35.65 -8.70 7.83
C TRP A 502 -36.17 -7.28 8.06
N SER A 503 -35.41 -6.49 8.82
CA SER A 503 -35.81 -5.15 9.29
C SER A 503 -36.05 -4.10 8.20
N THR A 504 -35.48 -4.28 7.00
CA THR A 504 -35.70 -3.36 5.88
C THR A 504 -35.94 -4.11 4.58
N ASN A 505 -36.63 -3.48 3.63
CA ASN A 505 -36.87 -4.05 2.30
C ASN A 505 -35.55 -4.33 1.56
N LYS A 506 -34.52 -3.51 1.77
CA LYS A 506 -33.20 -3.74 1.17
C LYS A 506 -32.56 -5.02 1.69
N ILE A 507 -32.51 -5.20 3.02
CA ILE A 507 -31.92 -6.40 3.63
C ILE A 507 -32.70 -7.64 3.20
N ARG A 508 -34.03 -7.55 3.09
CA ARG A 508 -34.87 -8.64 2.60
C ARG A 508 -34.53 -9.04 1.17
N LYS A 509 -34.31 -8.08 0.26
CA LYS A 509 -33.90 -8.35 -1.12
C LYS A 509 -32.51 -8.98 -1.18
N ASP A 510 -31.56 -8.43 -0.42
CA ASP A 510 -30.20 -8.98 -0.32
C ASP A 510 -30.24 -10.42 0.23
N ALA A 511 -31.07 -10.71 1.24
CA ALA A 511 -31.25 -12.06 1.80
C ALA A 511 -31.86 -13.04 0.79
N ALA A 512 -32.84 -12.60 0.00
CA ALA A 512 -33.44 -13.40 -1.07
C ALA A 512 -32.41 -13.72 -2.16
N GLU A 513 -31.57 -12.76 -2.54
CA GLU A 513 -30.48 -12.98 -3.49
C GLU A 513 -29.42 -13.94 -2.93
N VAL A 514 -29.04 -13.80 -1.65
CA VAL A 514 -28.15 -14.74 -0.97
C VAL A 514 -28.73 -16.16 -0.96
N THR A 515 -30.02 -16.30 -0.68
CA THR A 515 -30.73 -17.59 -0.71
C THR A 515 -30.72 -18.19 -2.11
N ALA A 516 -30.97 -17.37 -3.14
CA ALA A 516 -30.92 -17.79 -4.53
C ALA A 516 -29.51 -18.25 -4.94
N CYS A 517 -28.46 -17.50 -4.59
CA CYS A 517 -27.08 -17.87 -4.87
C CYS A 517 -26.72 -19.22 -4.22
N ILE A 518 -26.97 -19.37 -2.92
CA ILE A 518 -26.61 -20.58 -2.17
C ILE A 518 -27.44 -21.79 -2.62
N GLY A 519 -28.72 -21.59 -2.96
CA GLY A 519 -29.61 -22.66 -3.40
C GLY A 519 -29.39 -23.10 -4.85
N PHE A 520 -28.76 -22.27 -5.69
CA PHE A 520 -28.61 -22.55 -7.11
C PHE A 520 -27.35 -23.38 -7.39
N ARG A 521 -27.52 -24.65 -7.77
CA ARG A 521 -26.40 -25.57 -8.02
C ARG A 521 -25.40 -25.08 -9.08
N PRO A 522 -25.82 -24.57 -10.25
CA PRO A 522 -24.87 -24.06 -11.24
C PRO A 522 -24.00 -22.92 -10.72
N TRP A 523 -24.51 -22.10 -9.79
CA TRP A 523 -23.71 -21.05 -9.15
C TRP A 523 -22.46 -21.61 -8.45
N TRP A 524 -22.59 -22.73 -7.73
CA TRP A 524 -21.46 -23.39 -7.08
C TRP A 524 -20.49 -24.03 -8.07
N GLU A 525 -21.00 -24.60 -9.16
CA GLU A 525 -20.19 -25.20 -10.23
C GLU A 525 -19.34 -24.13 -10.92
N ASP A 526 -19.93 -22.96 -11.20
CA ASP A 526 -19.22 -21.79 -11.72
C ASP A 526 -18.13 -21.30 -10.76
N PHE A 527 -18.40 -21.29 -9.44
CA PHE A 527 -17.41 -20.91 -8.44
C PHE A 527 -16.23 -21.88 -8.37
N ILE A 528 -16.50 -23.19 -8.46
CA ILE A 528 -15.45 -24.21 -8.46
C ILE A 528 -14.59 -24.09 -9.72
N ALA A 529 -15.21 -23.89 -10.88
CA ALA A 529 -14.50 -23.67 -12.14
C ALA A 529 -13.63 -22.41 -12.08
N LEU A 530 -14.21 -21.29 -11.59
CA LEU A 530 -13.48 -20.04 -11.39
C LEU A 530 -12.30 -20.19 -10.43
N PHE A 531 -12.50 -20.89 -9.30
CA PHE A 531 -11.42 -21.14 -8.35
C PHE A 531 -10.28 -21.94 -8.99
N LYS A 532 -10.59 -23.02 -9.72
CA LYS A 532 -9.59 -23.82 -10.43
C LYS A 532 -8.82 -23.02 -11.48
N MET A 533 -9.45 -22.03 -12.11
CA MET A 533 -8.76 -21.12 -13.04
C MET A 533 -7.82 -20.16 -12.31
N LEU A 534 -8.20 -19.63 -11.15
CA LEU A 534 -7.41 -18.64 -10.42
C LEU A 534 -6.34 -19.26 -9.50
N GLU A 535 -6.49 -20.53 -9.13
CA GLU A 535 -5.60 -21.25 -8.21
C GLU A 535 -4.14 -21.31 -8.69
N PRO A 536 -3.83 -21.61 -9.98
CA PRO A 536 -2.45 -21.57 -10.46
C PRO A 536 -1.79 -20.19 -10.29
N ILE A 537 -2.55 -19.11 -10.41
CA ILE A 537 -2.02 -17.75 -10.20
C ILE A 537 -1.74 -17.51 -8.70
N MET A 538 -2.61 -18.02 -7.82
CA MET A 538 -2.37 -17.98 -6.36
C MET A 538 -1.14 -18.81 -5.98
N ASP A 539 -0.92 -19.96 -6.61
CA ASP A 539 0.28 -20.77 -6.39
C ASP A 539 1.54 -20.08 -6.86
N MET A 540 1.50 -19.41 -8.02
CA MET A 540 2.60 -18.57 -8.48
C MET A 540 2.87 -17.41 -7.53
N LEU A 541 1.82 -16.76 -7.01
CA LEU A 541 1.95 -15.69 -6.01
C LEU A 541 2.62 -16.21 -4.73
N ARG A 542 2.19 -17.36 -4.19
CA ARG A 542 2.82 -17.99 -3.02
C ARG A 542 4.27 -18.40 -3.27
N LEU A 543 4.59 -18.80 -4.50
CA LEU A 543 5.96 -19.10 -4.91
C LEU A 543 6.81 -17.83 -4.84
N VAL A 544 6.39 -16.74 -5.47
CA VAL A 544 7.22 -15.53 -5.54
C VAL A 544 7.23 -14.70 -4.25
N ASP A 545 6.27 -14.91 -3.36
CA ASP A 545 6.22 -14.28 -2.03
C ASP A 545 7.08 -15.01 -0.97
N ASN A 546 7.70 -16.14 -1.30
CA ASN A 546 8.55 -16.84 -0.34
C ASN A 546 10.00 -16.32 -0.34
N ASP A 547 10.76 -16.65 0.72
CA ASP A 547 12.11 -16.16 0.94
C ASP A 547 13.20 -16.92 0.13
N THR A 548 12.82 -17.65 -0.92
CA THR A 548 13.74 -18.46 -1.73
C THR A 548 13.95 -17.90 -3.12
N ARG A 549 15.07 -18.29 -3.76
CA ARG A 549 15.48 -17.72 -5.04
C ARG A 549 14.66 -18.32 -6.18
N HIS A 550 13.91 -17.47 -6.89
CA HIS A 550 12.98 -17.93 -7.92
C HIS A 550 13.15 -17.31 -9.30
N ILE A 551 13.95 -16.26 -9.46
CA ILE A 551 14.02 -15.46 -10.70
C ILE A 551 14.23 -16.31 -11.97
N SER A 552 15.07 -17.34 -11.90
CA SER A 552 15.35 -18.24 -13.03
C SER A 552 14.15 -19.10 -13.45
N LYS A 553 13.23 -19.36 -12.52
CA LYS A 553 12.07 -20.24 -12.70
C LYS A 553 10.83 -19.49 -13.17
N ILE A 554 10.81 -18.16 -13.05
CA ILE A 554 9.60 -17.35 -13.21
C ILE A 554 8.98 -17.51 -14.60
N LEU A 555 9.77 -17.33 -15.66
CA LEU A 555 9.24 -17.36 -17.04
C LEU A 555 8.62 -18.72 -17.36
N ARG A 556 9.32 -19.82 -17.08
CA ARG A 556 8.79 -21.18 -17.29
C ARG A 556 7.55 -21.46 -16.45
N ARG A 557 7.56 -21.07 -15.17
CA ARG A 557 6.41 -21.27 -14.26
C ARG A 557 5.20 -20.47 -14.72
N TYR A 558 5.42 -19.28 -15.30
CA TYR A 558 4.35 -18.47 -15.87
C TYR A 558 3.68 -19.17 -17.06
N GLU A 559 4.43 -19.79 -17.97
CA GLU A 559 3.83 -20.57 -19.08
C GLU A 559 3.02 -21.78 -18.57
N VAL A 560 3.57 -22.51 -17.59
CA VAL A 560 2.86 -23.65 -16.97
C VAL A 560 1.58 -23.19 -16.27
N MET A 561 1.63 -22.04 -15.60
CA MET A 561 0.48 -21.42 -14.97
C MET A 561 -0.59 -21.08 -16.01
N ILE A 562 -0.24 -20.40 -17.11
CA ILE A 562 -1.17 -20.08 -18.20
C ILE A 562 -1.84 -21.35 -18.73
N ALA A 563 -1.06 -22.37 -19.07
CA ALA A 563 -1.58 -23.64 -19.57
C ALA A 563 -2.55 -24.29 -18.58
N SER A 564 -2.25 -24.21 -17.27
CA SER A 564 -3.10 -24.73 -16.21
C SER A 564 -4.41 -23.94 -16.10
N CYS A 565 -4.37 -22.61 -16.13
CA CYS A 565 -5.55 -21.74 -16.11
C CYS A 565 -6.48 -22.03 -17.31
N LEU A 566 -5.93 -22.12 -18.52
CA LEU A 566 -6.72 -22.42 -19.72
C LEU A 566 -7.31 -23.83 -19.70
N SER A 567 -6.58 -24.80 -19.14
CA SER A 567 -7.10 -26.16 -18.99
C SER A 567 -8.33 -26.23 -18.07
N ALA A 568 -8.39 -25.36 -17.05
CA ALA A 568 -9.54 -25.23 -16.17
C ALA A 568 -10.74 -24.52 -16.84
N CYS A 569 -10.50 -23.78 -17.92
CA CYS A 569 -11.50 -23.00 -18.66
C CYS A 569 -12.02 -23.68 -19.94
N ARG A 570 -11.72 -24.96 -20.19
CA ARG A 570 -12.10 -25.62 -21.46
C ARG A 570 -13.59 -25.60 -21.82
N GLY A 571 -14.47 -25.44 -20.82
CA GLY A 571 -15.92 -25.35 -21.01
C GLY A 571 -16.46 -23.94 -21.25
N ILE A 572 -15.59 -22.92 -21.23
CA ILE A 572 -15.89 -21.51 -21.44
C ILE A 572 -15.74 -21.20 -22.94
N ASP A 573 -16.48 -20.22 -23.45
CA ASP A 573 -16.41 -19.86 -24.87
C ASP A 573 -15.01 -19.38 -25.29
N ARG A 574 -14.77 -19.36 -26.60
CA ARG A 574 -13.46 -19.03 -27.14
C ARG A 574 -13.08 -17.56 -26.92
N GLU A 575 -14.05 -16.66 -26.99
CA GLU A 575 -13.82 -15.22 -26.81
C GLU A 575 -13.39 -14.90 -25.38
N GLU A 576 -14.01 -15.57 -24.40
CA GLU A 576 -13.66 -15.50 -22.99
C GLU A 576 -12.29 -16.13 -22.69
N GLN A 577 -11.94 -17.24 -23.36
CA GLN A 577 -10.57 -17.80 -23.28
C GLN A 577 -9.52 -16.85 -23.87
N ASP A 578 -9.82 -16.22 -25.00
CA ASP A 578 -8.94 -15.24 -25.64
C ASP A 578 -8.76 -14.00 -24.75
N ALA A 579 -9.82 -13.54 -24.08
CA ALA A 579 -9.75 -12.45 -23.09
C ALA A 579 -8.84 -12.78 -21.90
N ILE A 580 -8.91 -14.02 -21.39
CA ILE A 580 -8.01 -14.51 -20.32
C ILE A 580 -6.55 -14.53 -20.81
N LEU A 581 -6.32 -15.03 -22.01
CA LEU A 581 -4.99 -15.05 -22.64
C LEU A 581 -4.40 -13.65 -22.80
N GLU A 582 -5.22 -12.69 -23.27
CA GLU A 582 -4.79 -11.30 -23.44
C GLU A 582 -4.34 -10.67 -22.11
N VAL A 583 -5.01 -10.99 -21.00
CA VAL A 583 -4.57 -10.59 -19.65
C VAL A 583 -3.18 -11.13 -19.35
N PHE A 584 -2.95 -12.43 -19.58
CA PHE A 584 -1.66 -13.04 -19.32
C PHE A 584 -0.54 -12.45 -20.17
N ASP A 585 -0.79 -12.21 -21.45
CA ASP A 585 0.20 -11.65 -22.38
C ASP A 585 0.54 -10.20 -22.04
N ARG A 586 -0.47 -9.38 -21.78
CA ARG A 586 -0.28 -7.99 -21.34
C ARG A 586 0.53 -7.92 -20.05
N ARG A 587 0.26 -8.80 -19.08
CA ARG A 587 0.96 -8.83 -17.79
C ARG A 587 2.37 -9.42 -17.90
N ARG A 588 2.62 -10.34 -18.84
CA ARG A 588 3.95 -10.91 -19.13
C ARG A 588 4.96 -9.82 -19.49
N ILE A 589 4.55 -8.88 -20.34
CA ILE A 589 5.40 -7.78 -20.80
C ILE A 589 5.86 -6.89 -19.63
N MET A 590 5.05 -6.78 -18.57
CA MET A 590 5.39 -5.91 -17.43
C MET A 590 6.54 -6.44 -16.59
N PHE A 591 6.68 -7.78 -16.47
CA PHE A 591 7.73 -8.35 -15.63
C PHE A 591 8.89 -8.98 -16.39
N ARG A 592 8.71 -9.33 -17.67
CA ARG A 592 9.76 -9.93 -18.48
C ARG A 592 10.87 -8.91 -18.74
N THR A 593 12.02 -9.12 -18.11
CA THR A 593 13.23 -8.29 -18.28
C THR A 593 14.42 -9.14 -18.74
N PRO A 594 15.50 -8.52 -19.27
CA PRO A 594 16.73 -9.24 -19.56
C PRO A 594 17.27 -10.03 -18.37
N ALA A 595 17.11 -9.53 -17.13
CA ALA A 595 17.50 -10.24 -15.92
C ALA A 595 16.75 -11.57 -15.76
N HIS A 596 15.43 -11.60 -16.00
CA HIS A 596 14.64 -12.83 -15.95
C HIS A 596 15.05 -13.82 -17.04
N THR A 597 15.27 -13.33 -18.27
CA THR A 597 15.71 -14.17 -19.38
C THR A 597 17.08 -14.77 -19.10
N THR A 598 18.07 -13.95 -18.75
CA THR A 598 19.43 -14.41 -18.43
C THR A 598 19.42 -15.40 -17.28
N ALA A 599 18.68 -15.13 -16.21
CA ALA A 599 18.59 -16.06 -15.07
C ALA A 599 18.00 -17.42 -15.48
N MET A 600 16.99 -17.44 -16.35
CA MET A 600 16.41 -18.68 -16.87
C MET A 600 17.41 -19.45 -17.75
N LEU A 601 18.19 -18.76 -18.59
CA LEU A 601 19.20 -19.38 -19.46
C LEU A 601 20.37 -20.00 -18.66
N LEU A 602 20.68 -19.43 -17.50
CA LEU A 602 21.71 -19.91 -16.58
C LEU A 602 21.21 -20.98 -15.61
N ASP A 603 19.92 -21.34 -15.64
CA ASP A 603 19.37 -22.35 -14.75
C ASP A 603 19.79 -23.75 -15.20
N PRO A 604 20.51 -24.53 -14.38
CA PRO A 604 20.94 -25.88 -14.74
C PRO A 604 19.76 -26.85 -14.97
N ASP A 605 18.59 -26.56 -14.39
CA ASP A 605 17.37 -27.35 -14.61
C ASP A 605 16.77 -27.14 -16.02
N VAL A 606 17.25 -26.12 -16.76
CA VAL A 606 16.88 -25.83 -18.14
C VAL A 606 17.90 -26.50 -19.07
N GLY A 607 17.80 -27.82 -19.19
CA GLY A 607 18.72 -28.60 -20.05
C GLY A 607 18.72 -28.13 -21.52
N ALA A 608 19.80 -28.43 -22.26
CA ALA A 608 20.09 -27.94 -23.61
C ALA A 608 18.94 -28.06 -24.64
N ASN A 609 18.07 -29.08 -24.53
CA ASN A 609 16.89 -29.25 -25.39
C ASN A 609 15.78 -28.21 -25.14
N THR A 610 15.79 -27.55 -23.99
CA THR A 610 14.83 -26.49 -23.61
C THR A 610 15.24 -25.14 -24.20
N LEU A 611 16.55 -24.87 -24.31
CA LEU A 611 17.10 -23.66 -24.94
C LEU A 611 16.65 -23.51 -26.41
N ALA A 612 16.60 -24.62 -27.16
CA ALA A 612 16.12 -24.63 -28.55
C ALA A 612 14.61 -24.31 -28.68
N ARG A 613 13.78 -24.71 -27.70
CA ARG A 613 12.35 -24.40 -27.65
C ARG A 613 12.06 -22.97 -27.16
N VAL A 614 12.90 -22.47 -26.25
CA VAL A 614 12.86 -21.10 -25.74
C VAL A 614 13.20 -20.10 -26.84
N SER A 615 14.18 -20.39 -27.70
CA SER A 615 14.46 -19.58 -28.90
C SER A 615 13.25 -19.52 -29.87
N ALA A 616 12.53 -20.64 -30.06
CA ALA A 616 11.33 -20.70 -30.90
C ALA A 616 10.11 -19.94 -30.33
N LEU A 617 10.09 -19.65 -29.03
CA LEU A 617 9.06 -18.86 -28.33
C LEU A 617 9.41 -17.35 -28.26
N GLY A 618 10.44 -16.91 -29.00
CA GLY A 618 10.83 -15.50 -29.07
C GLY A 618 11.47 -14.98 -27.78
N PHE A 619 12.18 -15.84 -27.03
CA PHE A 619 12.92 -15.47 -25.81
C PHE A 619 14.37 -15.03 -26.05
N CYS A 620 14.85 -15.06 -27.30
CA CYS A 620 16.15 -14.50 -27.71
C CYS A 620 15.96 -13.22 -28.52
#